data_AF-A0A8I6YZF3-F1
#
_entry.id   AF-A0A8I6YZF3-F1
#
_cell.length_a   1.000
_cell.length_b   1.000
_cell.length_c   1.000
_cell.angle_alpha   90.00
_cell.angle_beta   90.00
_cell.angle_gamma   90.00
#
_symmetry.space_group_name_H-M   'P 1'
#
loop_
_entity.id
_entity.type
_entity.pdbx_description
1 polymer ?
#
loop_
_entity_poly.entity_id
_entity_poly.type
_entity_poly.pdbx_seq_one_letter_code
_entity_poly.pdbx_strand_id
1 'polypeptide(L)'
;MELFAADVLREILLKLPAKDVACCRCVSRRWRCIIGDSSFCRLHAVSGSGSGPETLLVSHGTLLGKGLQNTVLLSVSSTKPMPTSRIEVAGGDYHPASVCNGFVVLASERVEIGFNYGYSVESLHVWNPVTGEKLRVPAPSVQSKGWHLFAMGFSGVSHPYKLFRLPFRGVWTDDNHLDVYTLGDSRGWRRLPDPVPRYWVHWAGSPPTLVDGKLYVLTKRSKWYPSPPDRVLVIDVASEAYRMYRLMEGYWKTDAVAVMDAFELAGRLCVAVHVLDKLHLWVMPPPRLVEGGQRTLREAGRRLGAALEFLPRSPCQPFEP
;
A
#
# COMPACT_ATOMS: atom_id res chain seq x y z
N MET A 1 14.12 39.49 18.58
CA MET A 1 14.21 39.54 17.10
C MET A 1 14.39 38.17 16.46
N GLU A 2 15.17 37.23 17.04
CA GLU A 2 15.39 35.91 16.43
C GLU A 2 14.14 35.02 16.33
N LEU A 3 13.22 35.05 17.30
CA LEU A 3 11.98 34.25 17.28
C LEU A 3 11.04 34.66 16.13
N PHE A 4 10.83 35.96 15.93
CA PHE A 4 9.99 36.51 14.85
C PHE A 4 10.46 36.04 13.46
N ALA A 5 11.77 35.97 13.23
CA ALA A 5 12.31 35.45 11.97
C ALA A 5 12.11 33.93 11.83
N ALA A 6 11.99 33.16 12.92
CA ALA A 6 11.71 31.73 12.85
C ALA A 6 10.25 31.47 12.50
N ASP A 7 9.33 32.26 13.05
CA ASP A 7 7.88 32.13 12.81
C ASP A 7 7.54 32.46 11.35
N VAL A 8 8.09 33.54 10.81
CA VAL A 8 7.91 33.89 9.39
C VAL A 8 8.48 32.81 8.46
N LEU A 9 9.68 32.28 8.76
CA LEU A 9 10.26 31.18 7.99
C LEU A 9 9.37 29.93 8.04
N ARG A 10 8.79 29.63 9.21
CA ARG A 10 7.88 28.50 9.41
C ARG A 10 6.63 28.65 8.57
N GLU A 11 6.01 29.83 8.55
CA GLU A 11 4.83 30.12 7.72
C GLU A 11 5.12 30.02 6.22
N ILE A 12 6.27 30.51 5.76
CA ILE A 12 6.70 30.37 4.36
C ILE A 12 6.85 28.90 4.02
N LEU A 13 7.60 28.15 4.83
CA LEU A 13 7.85 26.72 4.62
C LEU A 13 6.56 25.88 4.64
N LEU A 14 5.57 26.25 5.47
CA LEU A 14 4.28 25.56 5.53
C LEU A 14 3.47 25.68 4.23
N LYS A 15 3.72 26.71 3.41
CA LYS A 15 3.02 26.95 2.14
C LYS A 15 3.68 26.28 0.95
N LEU A 16 4.92 25.80 1.10
CA LEU A 16 5.67 25.17 0.00
C LEU A 16 5.25 23.70 -0.19
N PRO A 17 5.31 23.17 -1.42
CA PRO A 17 5.19 21.74 -1.68
C PRO A 17 6.23 20.92 -0.90
N ALA A 18 5.90 19.65 -0.58
CA ALA A 18 6.77 18.78 0.22
C ALA A 18 8.19 18.63 -0.35
N LYS A 19 8.31 18.57 -1.68
CA LYS A 19 9.58 18.52 -2.40
C LYS A 19 10.45 19.74 -2.13
N ASP A 20 9.88 20.94 -2.26
CA ASP A 20 10.61 22.19 -2.07
C ASP A 20 11.04 22.33 -0.60
N VAL A 21 10.15 21.99 0.34
CA VAL A 21 10.47 21.91 1.77
C VAL A 21 11.64 20.95 2.02
N ALA A 22 11.68 19.80 1.37
CA ALA A 22 12.79 18.87 1.52
C ALA A 22 14.11 19.44 0.98
N CYS A 23 14.12 20.09 -0.18
CA CYS A 23 15.29 20.80 -0.71
C CYS A 23 15.78 21.90 0.24
N CYS A 24 14.85 22.61 0.88
CA CYS A 24 15.14 23.65 1.84
C CYS A 24 15.89 23.16 3.10
N ARG A 25 15.84 21.86 3.44
CA ARG A 25 16.67 21.27 4.52
C ARG A 25 18.19 21.38 4.26
N CYS A 26 18.58 21.56 3.00
CA CYS A 26 19.96 21.67 2.59
C CYS A 26 20.49 23.11 2.61
N VAL A 27 19.61 24.12 2.70
CA VAL A 27 19.96 25.54 2.60
C VAL A 27 20.70 26.05 3.83
N SER A 28 20.24 25.70 5.04
CA SER A 28 20.92 26.09 6.28
C SER A 28 20.55 25.19 7.47
N ARG A 29 21.35 25.26 8.55
CA ARG A 29 21.06 24.55 9.82
C ARG A 29 19.71 24.97 10.41
N ARG A 30 19.38 26.25 10.34
CA ARG A 30 18.13 26.81 10.89
C ARG A 30 16.90 26.23 10.19
N TRP A 31 16.93 26.19 8.86
CA TRP A 31 15.86 25.60 8.06
C TRP A 31 15.74 24.10 8.33
N ARG A 32 16.88 23.39 8.40
CA ARG A 32 16.91 21.98 8.78
C ARG A 32 16.28 21.72 10.16
N CYS A 33 16.52 22.57 11.15
CA CYS A 33 15.90 22.45 12.48
C CYS A 33 14.37 22.66 12.41
N ILE A 34 13.89 23.69 11.71
CA ILE A 34 12.44 23.93 11.56
C ILE A 34 11.77 22.76 10.85
N ILE A 35 12.36 22.26 9.77
CA ILE A 35 11.79 21.17 8.97
C ILE A 35 11.93 19.81 9.67
N GLY A 36 12.90 19.67 10.58
CA GLY A 36 13.06 18.49 11.42
C GLY A 36 12.12 18.44 12.63
N ASP A 37 11.45 19.56 12.95
CA ASP A 37 10.53 19.66 14.07
C ASP A 37 9.24 18.87 13.80
N SER A 38 8.85 18.00 14.74
CA SER A 38 7.69 17.12 14.59
C SER A 38 6.38 17.89 14.43
N SER A 39 6.27 19.05 15.10
CA SER A 39 5.08 19.88 15.00
C SER A 39 4.97 20.60 13.65
N PHE A 40 6.11 20.94 13.02
CA PHE A 40 6.12 21.45 11.64
C PHE A 40 5.67 20.37 10.66
N CYS A 41 6.24 19.16 10.75
CA CYS A 41 5.87 18.04 9.87
C CYS A 41 4.36 17.72 9.94
N ARG A 42 3.79 17.73 11.16
CA ARG A 42 2.35 17.50 11.36
C ARG A 42 1.50 18.60 10.73
N LEU A 43 1.87 19.86 10.93
CA LEU A 43 1.16 21.00 10.34
C LEU A 43 1.26 20.98 8.82
N HIS A 44 2.43 20.72 8.26
CA HIS A 44 2.65 20.64 6.82
C HIS A 44 1.83 19.52 6.17
N ALA A 45 1.77 18.34 6.81
CA ALA A 45 0.99 17.20 6.33
C ALA A 45 -0.53 17.47 6.29
N VAL A 46 -1.06 18.25 7.24
CA VAL A 46 -2.49 18.61 7.30
C VAL A 46 -2.80 19.82 6.42
N SER A 47 -1.86 20.75 6.29
CA SER A 47 -2.07 22.03 5.61
C SER A 47 -2.05 21.92 4.09
N GLY A 48 -1.86 20.70 3.54
CA GLY A 48 -1.92 20.34 2.12
C GLY A 48 -1.63 21.53 1.22
N SER A 49 -0.36 21.75 0.86
CA SER A 49 0.09 22.89 0.04
C SER A 49 -0.97 23.22 -1.01
N GLY A 50 -1.37 24.49 -1.15
CA GLY A 50 -2.52 24.93 -1.96
C GLY A 50 -2.53 24.52 -3.45
N SER A 51 -1.54 23.75 -3.89
CA SER A 51 -1.42 23.07 -5.18
C SER A 51 -2.08 21.67 -5.25
N GLY A 52 -2.71 21.17 -4.18
CA GLY A 52 -3.28 19.81 -4.14
C GLY A 52 -2.24 18.71 -3.89
N PRO A 53 -2.66 17.45 -3.70
CA PRO A 53 -1.73 16.35 -3.42
C PRO A 53 -0.85 16.03 -4.63
N GLU A 54 0.47 16.09 -4.45
CA GLU A 54 1.42 15.62 -5.46
C GLU A 54 1.31 14.09 -5.58
N THR A 55 0.85 13.63 -6.75
CA THR A 55 0.67 12.20 -7.00
C THR A 55 1.97 11.62 -7.55
N LEU A 56 2.51 10.63 -6.85
CA LEU A 56 3.71 9.92 -7.26
C LEU A 56 3.32 8.54 -7.81
N LEU A 57 3.65 8.29 -9.07
CA LEU A 57 3.61 6.98 -9.69
C LEU A 57 4.94 6.28 -9.42
N VAL A 58 4.89 5.17 -8.71
CA VAL A 58 6.02 4.27 -8.49
C VAL A 58 5.92 3.16 -9.52
N SER A 59 6.75 3.19 -10.55
CA SER A 59 6.84 2.11 -11.53
C SER A 59 8.02 1.21 -11.18
N HIS A 60 7.75 -0.09 -11.09
CA HIS A 60 8.77 -1.10 -10.89
C HIS A 60 9.01 -1.87 -12.19
N GLY A 61 10.25 -1.92 -12.66
CA GLY A 61 10.62 -2.62 -13.89
C GLY A 61 11.79 -3.58 -13.69
N THR A 62 11.60 -4.83 -14.09
CA THR A 62 12.64 -5.84 -14.24
C THR A 62 13.25 -5.77 -15.64
N LEU A 63 14.55 -5.45 -15.74
CA LEU A 63 15.28 -5.69 -17.00
C LEU A 63 15.71 -7.15 -17.05
N LEU A 64 15.07 -7.92 -17.93
CA LEU A 64 15.41 -9.33 -18.18
C LEU A 64 16.92 -9.48 -18.46
N GLY A 65 17.57 -10.38 -17.71
CA GLY A 65 18.95 -10.79 -17.96
C GLY A 65 20.06 -9.98 -17.29
N LYS A 66 19.77 -8.92 -16.53
CA LYS A 66 20.83 -8.14 -15.84
C LYS A 66 20.68 -7.98 -14.33
N GLY A 67 19.63 -8.51 -13.68
CA GLY A 67 19.43 -8.37 -12.24
C GLY A 67 19.35 -6.91 -11.75
N LEU A 68 19.27 -5.94 -12.67
CA LEU A 68 19.06 -4.54 -12.38
C LEU A 68 17.57 -4.28 -12.50
N GLN A 69 16.93 -4.11 -11.35
CA GLN A 69 15.57 -3.63 -11.26
C GLN A 69 15.60 -2.12 -11.00
N ASN A 70 14.86 -1.38 -11.82
CA ASN A 70 14.72 0.06 -11.67
C ASN A 70 13.36 0.36 -11.06
N THR A 71 13.36 0.91 -9.84
CA THR A 71 12.18 1.62 -9.32
C THR A 71 12.25 3.05 -9.81
N VAL A 72 11.29 3.46 -10.63
CA VAL A 72 11.17 4.80 -11.20
C VAL A 72 10.04 5.53 -10.48
N LEU A 73 10.34 6.71 -9.95
CA LEU A 73 9.35 7.61 -9.37
C LEU A 73 9.00 8.68 -10.40
N LEU A 74 7.71 8.80 -10.74
CA LEU A 74 7.19 9.79 -11.67
C LEU A 74 6.17 10.66 -10.92
N SER A 75 6.37 11.98 -10.89
CA SER A 75 5.34 12.90 -10.42
C SER A 75 4.31 13.09 -11.54
N VAL A 76 3.06 12.69 -11.29
CA VAL A 76 1.96 12.73 -12.27
C VAL A 76 1.45 14.16 -12.47
N SER A 77 1.59 15.01 -11.46
CA SER A 77 1.12 16.41 -11.46
C SER A 77 2.08 17.40 -12.14
N SER A 78 3.25 16.95 -12.59
CA SER A 78 4.25 17.79 -13.25
C SER A 78 4.53 17.27 -14.65
N THR A 79 4.37 18.12 -15.68
CA THR A 79 4.82 17.83 -17.05
C THR A 79 6.34 17.69 -17.16
N LYS A 80 7.08 18.04 -16.10
CA LYS A 80 8.50 17.77 -15.96
C LYS A 80 8.69 16.48 -15.16
N PRO A 81 9.34 15.43 -15.70
CA PRO A 81 9.69 14.26 -14.92
C PRO A 81 10.48 14.71 -13.68
N MET A 82 10.09 14.23 -12.49
CA MET A 82 10.98 14.35 -11.33
C MET A 82 12.31 13.68 -11.68
N PRO A 83 13.46 14.22 -11.22
CA PRO A 83 14.70 13.49 -11.32
C PRO A 83 14.45 12.11 -10.73
N THR A 84 14.66 11.10 -11.55
CA THR A 84 14.48 9.71 -11.19
C THR A 84 15.42 9.46 -10.02
N SER A 85 14.88 9.38 -8.80
CA SER A 85 15.65 8.83 -7.70
C SER A 85 15.79 7.35 -8.02
N ARG A 86 16.87 6.98 -8.72
CA ARG A 86 17.24 5.58 -8.87
C ARG A 86 17.50 5.06 -7.48
N ILE A 87 16.60 4.23 -7.01
CA ILE A 87 16.82 3.50 -5.78
C ILE A 87 17.77 2.36 -6.14
N GLU A 88 19.06 2.62 -6.02
CA GLU A 88 20.02 1.53 -5.88
C GLU A 88 19.87 1.03 -4.44
N VAL A 89 19.05 0.00 -4.24
CA VAL A 89 19.18 -0.84 -3.05
C VAL A 89 20.21 -1.89 -3.43
N ALA A 90 21.39 -1.83 -2.83
CA ALA A 90 22.45 -2.81 -3.09
C ALA A 90 21.97 -4.21 -2.68
N GLY A 91 21.92 -5.13 -3.64
CA GLY A 91 21.57 -6.54 -3.44
C GLY A 91 20.08 -6.82 -3.26
N GLY A 92 19.50 -7.58 -4.20
CA GLY A 92 18.13 -8.10 -4.14
C GLY A 92 17.16 -7.49 -5.16
N ASP A 93 16.12 -8.25 -5.50
CA ASP A 93 15.03 -7.87 -6.40
C ASP A 93 13.89 -7.23 -5.56
N TYR A 94 13.79 -5.89 -5.53
CA TYR A 94 12.84 -5.16 -4.67
C TYR A 94 11.57 -4.73 -5.41
N HIS A 95 10.41 -5.01 -4.85
CA HIS A 95 9.12 -4.52 -5.33
C HIS A 95 8.41 -3.65 -4.27
N PRO A 96 7.56 -2.68 -4.69
CA PRO A 96 6.71 -1.94 -3.77
C PRO A 96 5.62 -2.86 -3.20
N ALA A 97 5.58 -2.99 -1.87
CA ALA A 97 4.65 -3.86 -1.16
C ALA A 97 3.46 -3.12 -0.53
N SER A 98 3.65 -1.87 -0.11
CA SER A 98 2.61 -1.03 0.52
C SER A 98 2.96 0.45 0.45
N VAL A 99 1.95 1.32 0.51
CA VAL A 99 2.13 2.78 0.65
C VAL A 99 1.31 3.28 1.84
N CYS A 100 1.86 4.20 2.63
CA CYS A 100 1.13 4.86 3.72
C CYS A 100 1.71 6.25 3.98
N ASN A 101 0.87 7.29 3.94
CA ASN A 101 1.24 8.70 4.18
C ASN A 101 2.50 9.16 3.41
N GLY A 102 2.62 8.77 2.14
CA GLY A 102 3.77 9.13 1.29
C GLY A 102 5.03 8.27 1.49
N PHE A 103 5.07 7.39 2.50
CA PHE A 103 6.12 6.39 2.63
C PHE A 103 5.79 5.14 1.81
N VAL A 104 6.82 4.54 1.22
CA VAL A 104 6.71 3.31 0.41
C VAL A 104 7.43 2.19 1.13
N VAL A 105 6.79 1.03 1.26
CA VAL A 105 7.42 -0.20 1.72
C VAL A 105 7.98 -0.95 0.53
N LEU A 106 9.27 -1.28 0.57
CA LEU A 106 9.97 -2.06 -0.45
C LEU A 106 10.36 -3.41 0.14
N ALA A 107 9.97 -4.50 -0.53
CA ALA A 107 10.30 -5.87 -0.12
C ALA A 107 11.19 -6.54 -1.17
N SER A 108 12.28 -7.18 -0.72
CA SER A 108 13.05 -8.14 -1.52
C SER A 108 12.68 -9.55 -1.12
N GLU A 109 12.44 -10.40 -2.11
CA GLU A 109 12.16 -11.81 -1.91
C GLU A 109 13.20 -12.67 -2.63
N ARG A 110 13.72 -13.66 -1.92
CA ARG A 110 14.60 -14.67 -2.48
C ARG A 110 13.80 -15.90 -2.87
N VAL A 111 14.01 -16.37 -4.09
CA VAL A 111 13.50 -17.67 -4.55
C VAL A 111 14.31 -18.78 -3.91
N GLU A 112 13.65 -19.66 -3.16
CA GLU A 112 14.21 -20.93 -2.71
C GLU A 112 13.90 -22.02 -3.73
N ILE A 113 14.94 -22.53 -4.41
CA ILE A 113 14.83 -23.63 -5.38
C ILE A 113 15.06 -24.96 -4.65
N GLY A 114 14.09 -25.87 -4.69
CA GLY A 114 14.14 -27.21 -4.07
C GLY A 114 12.77 -27.91 -4.06
N PHE A 115 12.66 -29.07 -3.40
CA PHE A 115 11.40 -29.86 -3.31
C PHE A 115 10.19 -29.09 -2.75
N ASN A 116 10.44 -27.99 -2.02
CA ASN A 116 9.44 -27.02 -1.61
C ASN A 116 9.76 -25.66 -2.24
N TYR A 117 9.31 -25.46 -3.49
CA TYR A 117 9.40 -24.18 -4.18
C TYR A 117 8.71 -23.09 -3.34
N GLY A 118 9.47 -22.06 -2.94
CA GLY A 118 8.98 -21.04 -2.02
C GLY A 118 9.77 -19.74 -2.13
N TYR A 119 9.16 -18.68 -1.63
CA TYR A 119 9.77 -17.36 -1.54
C TYR A 119 10.05 -17.08 -0.07
N SER A 120 11.15 -16.41 0.22
CA SER A 120 11.47 -15.94 1.56
C SER A 120 11.82 -14.46 1.49
N VAL A 121 11.31 -13.67 2.43
CA VAL A 121 11.63 -12.24 2.47
C VAL A 121 13.07 -12.08 2.90
N GLU A 122 13.89 -11.53 2.01
CA GLU A 122 15.31 -11.28 2.24
C GLU A 122 15.51 -9.98 3.01
N SER A 123 14.75 -8.95 2.64
CA SER A 123 14.86 -7.62 3.26
C SER A 123 13.59 -6.81 3.05
N LEU A 124 13.37 -5.86 3.96
CA LEU A 124 12.20 -5.00 3.98
C LEU A 124 12.63 -3.60 4.38
N HIS A 125 12.21 -2.59 3.63
CA HIS A 125 12.59 -1.19 3.86
C HIS A 125 11.36 -0.29 3.83
N VAL A 126 11.33 0.70 4.71
CA VAL A 126 10.43 1.85 4.60
C VAL A 126 11.23 3.00 3.98
N TRP A 127 10.75 3.49 2.85
CA TRP A 127 11.42 4.52 2.06
C TRP A 127 10.59 5.80 2.03
N ASN A 128 11.24 6.93 2.29
CA ASN A 128 10.71 8.25 2.03
C ASN A 128 11.18 8.72 0.63
N PRO A 129 10.30 8.75 -0.38
CA PRO A 129 10.67 9.16 -1.73
C PRO A 129 11.09 10.63 -1.85
N VAL A 130 10.63 11.48 -0.91
CA VAL A 130 10.90 12.91 -0.94
C VAL A 130 12.27 13.23 -0.33
N THR A 131 12.62 12.59 0.79
CA THR A 131 13.91 12.82 1.47
C THR A 131 15.02 11.86 1.01
N GLY A 132 14.66 10.75 0.36
CA GLY A 132 15.58 9.67 0.00
C GLY A 132 15.97 8.78 1.18
N GLU A 133 15.52 9.09 2.40
CA GLU A 133 15.82 8.33 3.61
C GLU A 133 15.18 6.94 3.56
N LYS A 134 15.92 5.93 4.03
CA LYS A 134 15.50 4.53 4.07
C LYS A 134 15.68 3.99 5.49
N LEU A 135 14.67 3.32 5.98
CA LEU A 135 14.71 2.57 7.24
C LEU A 135 14.63 1.09 6.92
N ARG A 136 15.68 0.32 7.23
CA ARG A 136 15.63 -1.14 7.17
C ARG A 136 14.79 -1.67 8.31
N VAL A 137 13.77 -2.47 7.99
CA VAL A 137 12.96 -3.19 8.97
C VAL A 137 13.68 -4.50 9.32
N PRO A 138 13.80 -4.85 10.62
CA PRO A 138 14.35 -6.14 11.03
C PRO A 138 13.61 -7.31 10.38
N ALA A 139 14.30 -8.43 10.17
CA ALA A 139 13.65 -9.63 9.68
C ALA A 139 12.63 -10.15 10.72
N PRO A 140 11.50 -10.73 10.29
CA PRO A 140 10.58 -11.43 11.19
C PRO A 140 11.31 -12.55 11.95
N SER A 141 11.00 -12.70 13.24
CA SER A 141 11.59 -13.73 14.10
C SER A 141 11.28 -15.16 13.61
N VAL A 142 10.11 -15.36 13.02
CA VAL A 142 9.72 -16.60 12.36
C VAL A 142 9.79 -16.42 10.86
N GLN A 143 10.82 -17.00 10.24
CA GLN A 143 10.88 -17.15 8.80
C GLN A 143 9.88 -18.24 8.39
N SER A 144 8.90 -17.84 7.59
CA SER A 144 7.93 -18.77 7.03
C SER A 144 8.09 -18.77 5.52
N LYS A 145 8.17 -19.97 4.94
CA LYS A 145 8.28 -20.17 3.50
C LYS A 145 6.98 -19.74 2.81
N GLY A 146 7.12 -19.07 1.67
CA GLY A 146 6.00 -18.56 0.87
C GLY A 146 6.05 -17.04 0.73
N TRP A 147 5.27 -16.54 -0.22
CA TRP A 147 5.10 -15.09 -0.42
C TRP A 147 4.53 -14.43 0.82
N HIS A 148 4.81 -13.15 1.03
CA HIS A 148 4.24 -12.37 2.14
C HIS A 148 3.60 -11.10 1.61
N LEU A 149 2.36 -10.85 2.03
CA LEU A 149 1.73 -9.55 1.83
C LEU A 149 2.13 -8.64 3.01
N PHE A 150 2.63 -7.46 2.70
CA PHE A 150 2.93 -6.43 3.68
C PHE A 150 1.94 -5.29 3.57
N ALA A 151 1.45 -4.80 4.70
CA ALA A 151 0.53 -3.67 4.76
C ALA A 151 1.01 -2.68 5.82
N MET A 152 1.32 -1.46 5.42
CA MET A 152 1.69 -0.39 6.34
C MET A 152 0.47 0.47 6.64
N GLY A 153 0.23 0.73 7.93
CA GLY A 153 -0.86 1.54 8.40
C GLY A 153 -0.40 2.61 9.38
N PHE A 154 -1.14 3.72 9.39
CA PHE A 154 -1.04 4.76 10.39
C PHE A 154 -2.42 5.03 10.97
N SER A 155 -2.49 5.22 12.29
CA SER A 155 -3.68 5.74 12.96
C SER A 155 -3.29 6.96 13.80
N GLY A 156 -4.02 8.06 13.60
CA GLY A 156 -3.87 9.28 14.39
C GLY A 156 -4.18 9.09 15.88
N VAL A 157 -4.81 7.97 16.25
CA VAL A 157 -5.09 7.61 17.65
C VAL A 157 -3.88 6.97 18.30
N SER A 158 -3.30 5.94 17.68
CA SER A 158 -2.15 5.24 18.26
C SER A 158 -0.86 6.04 18.13
N HIS A 159 -0.69 6.79 17.04
CA HIS A 159 0.47 7.58 16.63
C HIS A 159 1.66 6.87 15.95
N PRO A 160 2.07 5.61 16.23
CA PRO A 160 3.15 5.00 15.47
C PRO A 160 2.61 4.38 14.18
N TYR A 161 3.48 4.34 13.17
CA TYR A 161 3.29 3.50 12.00
C TYR A 161 3.43 2.03 12.39
N LYS A 162 2.53 1.20 11.88
CA LYS A 162 2.59 -0.25 12.06
C LYS A 162 2.66 -0.94 10.71
N LEU A 163 3.47 -1.98 10.65
CA LEU A 163 3.62 -2.85 9.50
C LEU A 163 3.06 -4.22 9.83
N PHE A 164 2.10 -4.65 9.03
CA PHE A 164 1.45 -5.94 9.14
C PHE A 164 2.02 -6.87 8.08
N ARG A 165 2.33 -8.10 8.48
CA ARG A 165 2.81 -9.16 7.61
C ARG A 165 1.80 -10.30 7.62
N LEU A 166 1.32 -10.63 6.43
CA LEU A 166 0.35 -11.69 6.17
C LEU A 166 1.01 -12.74 5.28
N PRO A 167 1.22 -13.98 5.76
CA PRO A 167 1.72 -15.03 4.90
C PRO A 167 0.71 -15.29 3.78
N PHE A 168 1.21 -15.32 2.55
CA PHE A 168 0.47 -15.83 1.42
C PHE A 168 0.42 -17.35 1.53
N ARG A 169 -0.78 -17.89 1.50
CA ARG A 169 -0.96 -19.33 1.46
C ARG A 169 -0.59 -19.81 0.06
N GLY A 170 0.49 -20.58 -0.06
CA GLY A 170 0.73 -21.43 -1.23
C GLY A 170 -0.05 -22.75 -1.08
N VAL A 171 -0.05 -23.61 -2.10
CA VAL A 171 -0.73 -24.93 -2.06
C VAL A 171 -0.28 -25.80 -0.85
N TRP A 172 0.86 -25.45 -0.23
CA TRP A 172 1.63 -26.28 0.70
C TRP A 172 1.68 -25.82 2.17
N THR A 173 1.08 -24.68 2.54
CA THR A 173 1.13 -24.19 3.94
C THR A 173 -0.27 -23.97 4.53
N ASP A 174 -0.41 -24.26 5.83
CA ASP A 174 -1.68 -24.18 6.57
C ASP A 174 -1.65 -23.15 7.71
N ASP A 175 -0.55 -22.41 7.88
CA ASP A 175 -0.39 -21.44 8.96
C ASP A 175 -0.92 -20.06 8.58
N ASN A 176 -1.99 -19.65 9.26
CA ASN A 176 -2.64 -18.35 9.11
C ASN A 176 -2.39 -17.52 10.35
N HIS A 177 -1.51 -16.53 10.24
CA HIS A 177 -1.19 -15.61 11.32
C HIS A 177 -1.05 -14.18 10.80
N LEU A 178 -1.08 -13.23 11.72
CA LEU A 178 -0.76 -11.83 11.46
C LEU A 178 0.42 -11.47 12.34
N ASP A 179 1.53 -11.07 11.73
CA ASP A 179 2.64 -10.47 12.49
C ASP A 179 2.57 -8.94 12.36
N VAL A 180 2.95 -8.25 13.43
CA VAL A 180 2.95 -6.79 13.52
C VAL A 180 4.33 -6.32 13.95
N TYR A 181 4.83 -5.30 13.26
CA TYR A 181 5.99 -4.52 13.64
C TYR A 181 5.58 -3.06 13.85
N THR A 182 5.94 -2.47 14.98
CA THR A 182 5.67 -1.06 15.27
C THR A 182 6.96 -0.26 15.05
N LEU A 183 6.92 0.74 14.17
CA LEU A 183 8.10 1.56 13.89
C LEU A 183 8.53 2.33 15.15
N GLY A 184 9.83 2.29 15.45
CA GLY A 184 10.41 2.91 16.65
C GLY A 184 10.29 2.08 17.93
N ASP A 185 9.64 0.92 17.87
CA ASP A 185 9.57 -0.02 18.99
C ASP A 185 10.77 -0.98 18.98
N SER A 186 11.35 -1.23 20.16
CA SER A 186 12.48 -2.15 20.33
C SER A 186 12.08 -3.62 20.40
N ARG A 187 10.78 -3.92 20.56
CA ARG A 187 10.26 -5.30 20.68
C ARG A 187 10.37 -6.13 19.40
N GLY A 188 10.57 -5.49 18.25
CA GLY A 188 10.64 -6.18 16.96
C GLY A 188 9.28 -6.71 16.50
N TRP A 189 9.31 -7.73 15.64
CA TRP A 189 8.11 -8.39 15.12
C TRP A 189 7.46 -9.24 16.21
N ARG A 190 6.13 -9.15 16.32
CA ARG A 190 5.32 -10.01 17.18
C ARG A 190 4.11 -10.55 16.45
N ARG A 191 3.75 -11.79 16.78
CA ARG A 191 2.55 -12.45 16.27
C ARG A 191 1.33 -12.02 17.07
N LEU A 192 0.21 -11.76 16.41
CA LEU A 192 -1.08 -11.55 17.09
C LEU A 192 -1.62 -12.89 17.62
N PRO A 193 -2.23 -12.89 18.81
CA PRO A 193 -2.63 -14.14 19.49
C PRO A 193 -3.85 -14.81 18.85
N ASP A 194 -4.76 -14.01 18.26
CA ASP A 194 -5.99 -14.53 17.70
C ASP A 194 -5.71 -15.30 16.39
N PRO A 195 -6.33 -16.48 16.18
CA PRO A 195 -6.18 -17.24 14.95
C PRO A 195 -6.91 -16.55 13.79
N VAL A 196 -6.18 -16.30 12.69
CA VAL A 196 -6.79 -15.68 11.51
C VAL A 196 -7.57 -16.74 10.73
N PRO A 197 -8.86 -16.52 10.39
CA PRO A 197 -9.62 -17.48 9.59
C PRO A 197 -8.90 -17.83 8.28
N ARG A 198 -9.02 -19.07 7.81
CA ARG A 198 -8.38 -19.52 6.55
C ARG A 198 -8.72 -18.56 5.39
N TYR A 199 -7.69 -18.01 4.78
CA TYR A 199 -7.78 -17.11 3.64
C TYR A 199 -6.68 -17.40 2.61
N TRP A 200 -6.90 -16.91 1.40
CA TRP A 200 -5.92 -16.83 0.33
C TRP A 200 -5.93 -15.40 -0.20
N VAL A 201 -4.77 -14.92 -0.63
CA VAL A 201 -4.68 -13.66 -1.38
C VAL A 201 -4.57 -14.04 -2.86
N HIS A 202 -5.00 -13.17 -3.77
CA HIS A 202 -4.73 -13.38 -5.20
C HIS A 202 -3.28 -13.01 -5.48
N TRP A 203 -2.56 -13.77 -6.31
CA TRP A 203 -1.14 -13.48 -6.61
C TRP A 203 -0.98 -12.19 -7.43
N ALA A 204 -1.94 -11.89 -8.29
CA ALA A 204 -2.13 -10.57 -8.91
C ALA A 204 -3.16 -9.76 -8.12
N GLY A 205 -3.12 -9.85 -6.79
CA GLY A 205 -4.11 -9.27 -5.90
C GLY A 205 -3.88 -7.79 -5.68
N SER A 206 -4.96 -7.10 -5.35
CA SER A 206 -4.92 -5.69 -5.00
C SER A 206 -4.02 -5.41 -3.80
N PRO A 207 -3.24 -4.31 -3.81
CA PRO A 207 -2.50 -3.89 -2.64
C PRO A 207 -3.44 -3.59 -1.45
N PRO A 208 -2.97 -3.76 -0.20
CA PRO A 208 -3.72 -3.34 0.97
C PRO A 208 -4.08 -1.86 0.89
N THR A 209 -5.34 -1.54 1.14
CA THR A 209 -5.84 -0.16 1.10
C THR A 209 -6.02 0.37 2.52
N LEU A 210 -5.41 1.51 2.85
CA LEU A 210 -5.61 2.19 4.12
C LEU A 210 -6.73 3.24 3.99
N VAL A 211 -7.79 3.11 4.79
CA VAL A 211 -8.87 4.10 4.88
C VAL A 211 -9.21 4.32 6.34
N ASP A 212 -9.14 5.58 6.80
CA ASP A 212 -9.53 5.96 8.17
C ASP A 212 -8.93 5.06 9.28
N GLY A 213 -7.61 4.88 9.21
CA GLY A 213 -6.86 4.07 10.18
C GLY A 213 -7.14 2.57 10.12
N LYS A 214 -7.84 2.08 9.09
CA LYS A 214 -8.14 0.66 8.88
C LYS A 214 -7.55 0.18 7.57
N LEU A 215 -6.87 -0.96 7.62
CA LEU A 215 -6.34 -1.64 6.45
C LEU A 215 -7.37 -2.62 5.91
N TYR A 216 -7.60 -2.56 4.60
CA TYR A 216 -8.52 -3.42 3.87
C TYR A 216 -7.72 -4.29 2.90
N VAL A 217 -7.84 -5.61 3.05
CA VAL A 217 -7.15 -6.61 2.25
C VAL A 217 -8.18 -7.51 1.59
N LEU A 218 -8.19 -7.54 0.25
CA LEU A 218 -9.03 -8.46 -0.51
C LEU A 218 -8.49 -9.88 -0.38
N THR A 219 -9.38 -10.81 -0.01
CA THR A 219 -9.04 -12.22 0.25
C THR A 219 -10.09 -13.15 -0.35
N LYS A 220 -9.74 -14.42 -0.52
CA LYS A 220 -10.68 -15.47 -0.92
C LYS A 220 -10.63 -16.69 0.00
N ARG A 221 -11.74 -17.40 0.12
CA ARG A 221 -11.81 -18.68 0.86
C ARG A 221 -11.23 -19.85 0.09
N SER A 222 -11.47 -19.89 -1.22
CA SER A 222 -11.14 -21.03 -2.07
C SER A 222 -9.67 -21.03 -2.50
N LYS A 223 -9.01 -22.17 -2.38
CA LYS A 223 -7.66 -22.39 -2.92
C LYS A 223 -7.64 -22.57 -4.43
N TRP A 224 -8.80 -22.85 -5.04
CA TRP A 224 -8.91 -23.18 -6.45
C TRP A 224 -8.76 -21.93 -7.33
N TYR A 225 -8.02 -22.09 -8.42
CA TYR A 225 -7.81 -21.10 -9.47
C TYR A 225 -8.76 -21.41 -10.65
N PRO A 226 -9.37 -20.41 -11.31
CA PRO A 226 -9.38 -18.98 -11.04
C PRO A 226 -10.66 -18.57 -10.28
N SER A 227 -10.54 -18.00 -9.08
CA SER A 227 -11.68 -17.41 -8.37
C SER A 227 -11.33 -16.03 -7.82
N PRO A 228 -12.21 -15.03 -8.00
CA PRO A 228 -12.01 -13.68 -7.49
C PRO A 228 -12.11 -13.62 -5.96
N PRO A 229 -11.62 -12.55 -5.33
CA PRO A 229 -11.83 -12.30 -3.90
C PRO A 229 -13.31 -12.36 -3.49
N ASP A 230 -13.65 -13.15 -2.47
CA ASP A 230 -15.01 -13.24 -1.89
C ASP A 230 -15.11 -12.59 -0.50
N ARG A 231 -13.99 -12.07 0.02
CA ARG A 231 -13.85 -11.53 1.38
C ARG A 231 -12.95 -10.32 1.45
N VAL A 232 -13.14 -9.54 2.50
CA VAL A 232 -12.24 -8.46 2.91
C VAL A 232 -11.81 -8.72 4.34
N LEU A 233 -10.51 -8.80 4.56
CA LEU A 233 -9.93 -8.70 5.89
C LEU A 233 -9.73 -7.22 6.22
N VAL A 234 -10.31 -6.78 7.33
CA VAL A 234 -10.19 -5.43 7.85
C VAL A 234 -9.37 -5.48 9.12
N ILE A 235 -8.30 -4.71 9.19
CA ILE A 235 -7.42 -4.62 10.35
C ILE A 235 -7.47 -3.18 10.87
N ASP A 236 -7.87 -2.99 12.12
CA ASP A 236 -7.76 -1.70 12.80
C ASP A 236 -6.29 -1.47 13.18
N VAL A 237 -5.68 -0.39 12.67
CA VAL A 237 -4.25 -0.14 12.92
C VAL A 237 -4.00 0.18 14.39
N ALA A 238 -4.90 0.91 15.06
CA ALA A 238 -4.68 1.33 16.43
C ALA A 238 -4.79 0.16 17.40
N SER A 239 -5.88 -0.59 17.33
CA SER A 239 -6.15 -1.70 18.25
C SER A 239 -5.55 -3.03 17.80
N GLU A 240 -5.11 -3.13 16.53
CA GLU A 240 -4.66 -4.37 15.87
C GLU A 240 -5.71 -5.47 15.80
N ALA A 241 -6.94 -5.15 16.18
CA ALA A 241 -8.06 -6.05 16.04
C ALA A 241 -8.39 -6.19 14.56
N TYR A 242 -8.65 -7.42 14.14
CA TYR A 242 -8.99 -7.69 12.75
C TYR A 242 -10.31 -8.45 12.66
N ARG A 243 -10.99 -8.27 11.52
CA ARG A 243 -12.27 -8.93 11.22
C ARG A 243 -12.35 -9.24 9.75
N MET A 244 -12.94 -10.39 9.43
CA MET A 244 -13.18 -10.81 8.06
C MET A 244 -14.65 -10.62 7.70
N TYR A 245 -14.91 -9.98 6.56
CA TYR A 245 -16.25 -9.73 6.03
C TYR A 245 -16.40 -10.39 4.67
N ARG A 246 -17.62 -10.82 4.36
CA ARG A 246 -17.95 -11.31 3.03
C ARG A 246 -18.19 -10.13 2.08
N LEU A 247 -17.61 -10.21 0.88
CA LEU A 247 -17.95 -9.34 -0.23
C LEU A 247 -19.31 -9.73 -0.81
N MET A 248 -20.04 -8.76 -1.35
CA MET A 248 -21.41 -8.95 -1.83
C MET A 248 -21.51 -10.10 -2.84
N GLU A 249 -22.56 -10.91 -2.74
CA GLU A 249 -22.86 -11.97 -3.71
C GLU A 249 -23.61 -11.38 -4.91
N GLY A 250 -23.19 -11.68 -6.14
CA GLY A 250 -23.99 -11.33 -7.32
C GLY A 250 -23.21 -11.25 -8.63
N TYR A 251 -22.04 -10.60 -8.64
CA TYR A 251 -21.37 -10.24 -9.91
C TYR A 251 -20.09 -11.02 -10.21
N TRP A 252 -19.50 -11.71 -9.23
CA TRP A 252 -18.23 -12.41 -9.38
C TRP A 252 -18.37 -13.93 -9.62
N LYS A 253 -19.61 -14.42 -9.76
CA LYS A 253 -19.91 -15.83 -10.08
C LYS A 253 -19.76 -16.18 -11.56
N THR A 254 -19.49 -15.20 -12.42
CA THR A 254 -19.19 -15.48 -13.83
C THR A 254 -17.76 -15.97 -13.95
N ASP A 255 -17.54 -17.09 -14.63
CA ASP A 255 -16.22 -17.72 -14.87
C ASP A 255 -15.22 -16.82 -15.65
N ALA A 256 -15.65 -15.63 -16.06
CA ALA A 256 -14.78 -14.59 -16.60
C ALA A 256 -13.97 -13.96 -15.44
N VAL A 257 -12.67 -14.28 -15.41
CA VAL A 257 -11.67 -13.82 -14.42
C VAL A 257 -11.82 -12.32 -14.15
N ALA A 258 -12.39 -11.98 -13.00
CA ALA A 258 -12.49 -10.60 -12.56
C ALA A 258 -11.26 -10.21 -11.73
N VAL A 259 -10.42 -9.32 -12.27
CA VAL A 259 -9.43 -8.62 -11.45
C VAL A 259 -10.18 -7.65 -10.56
N MET A 260 -9.92 -7.71 -9.25
CA MET A 260 -10.55 -6.85 -8.26
C MET A 260 -9.49 -6.04 -7.54
N ASP A 261 -9.65 -4.71 -7.56
CA ASP A 261 -8.75 -3.78 -6.92
C ASP A 261 -9.46 -2.91 -5.89
N ALA A 262 -9.01 -2.97 -4.64
CA ALA A 262 -9.40 -2.03 -3.60
C ALA A 262 -8.56 -0.76 -3.73
N PHE A 263 -9.20 0.39 -3.51
CA PHE A 263 -8.53 1.69 -3.47
C PHE A 263 -9.30 2.66 -2.59
N GLU A 264 -8.63 3.72 -2.15
CA GLU A 264 -9.23 4.80 -1.39
C GLU A 264 -9.70 5.90 -2.33
N LEU A 265 -10.92 6.38 -2.13
CA LEU A 265 -11.46 7.54 -2.84
C LEU A 265 -12.31 8.41 -1.89
N ALA A 266 -11.83 9.62 -1.61
CA ALA A 266 -12.51 10.61 -0.79
C ALA A 266 -12.94 10.08 0.60
N GLY A 267 -11.99 9.51 1.32
CA GLY A 267 -12.13 8.91 2.65
C GLY A 267 -12.90 7.59 2.67
N ARG A 268 -13.14 6.96 1.51
CA ARG A 268 -13.97 5.75 1.41
C ARG A 268 -13.24 4.64 0.68
N LEU A 269 -13.46 3.42 1.16
CA LEU A 269 -13.02 2.22 0.44
C LEU A 269 -13.87 2.07 -0.82
N CYS A 270 -13.20 1.93 -1.96
CA CYS A 270 -13.79 1.58 -3.22
C CYS A 270 -13.20 0.27 -3.74
N VAL A 271 -13.97 -0.44 -4.57
CA VAL A 271 -13.52 -1.64 -5.25
C VAL A 271 -13.81 -1.49 -6.75
N ALA A 272 -12.75 -1.58 -7.55
CA ALA A 272 -12.80 -1.73 -8.98
C ALA A 272 -12.91 -3.22 -9.31
N VAL A 273 -13.84 -3.58 -10.17
CA VAL A 273 -14.04 -4.95 -10.65
C VAL A 273 -14.00 -4.92 -12.16
N HIS A 274 -12.97 -5.54 -12.72
CA HIS A 274 -12.80 -5.66 -14.16
C HIS A 274 -13.43 -6.97 -14.64
N VAL A 275 -14.54 -6.91 -15.37
CA VAL A 275 -15.22 -8.09 -15.91
C VAL A 275 -15.19 -7.99 -17.43
N LEU A 276 -14.47 -8.90 -18.09
CA LEU A 276 -14.25 -8.87 -19.54
C LEU A 276 -13.68 -7.52 -20.00
N ASP A 277 -14.48 -6.69 -20.67
CA ASP A 277 -14.18 -5.36 -21.20
C ASP A 277 -14.78 -4.21 -20.36
N LYS A 278 -15.37 -4.54 -19.21
CA LYS A 278 -16.14 -3.61 -18.37
C LYS A 278 -15.46 -3.38 -17.04
N LEU A 279 -15.26 -2.11 -16.71
CA LEU A 279 -14.84 -1.68 -15.37
C LEU A 279 -16.06 -1.25 -14.54
N HIS A 280 -16.27 -1.91 -13.41
CA HIS A 280 -17.29 -1.57 -12.43
C HIS A 280 -16.65 -0.98 -11.18
N LEU A 281 -17.10 0.21 -10.76
CA LEU A 281 -16.64 0.86 -9.53
C LEU A 281 -17.71 0.83 -8.45
N TRP A 282 -17.33 0.33 -7.28
CA TRP A 282 -18.18 0.20 -6.11
C TRP A 282 -17.62 1.02 -4.96
N VAL A 283 -18.46 1.87 -4.34
CA VAL A 283 -18.12 2.46 -3.04
C VAL A 283 -18.56 1.50 -1.95
N MET A 284 -17.64 1.00 -1.14
CA MET A 284 -17.98 0.05 -0.08
C MET A 284 -18.53 0.80 1.13
N PRO A 285 -19.67 0.37 1.70
CA PRO A 285 -20.14 0.93 2.95
C PRO A 285 -19.16 0.60 4.08
N PRO A 286 -19.09 1.43 5.14
CA PRO A 286 -18.31 1.09 6.31
C PRO A 286 -18.81 -0.25 6.89
N PRO A 287 -17.91 -1.11 7.41
CA PRO A 287 -18.31 -2.39 7.97
C PRO A 287 -19.32 -2.20 9.12
N ARG A 288 -20.50 -2.83 9.00
CA ARG A 288 -21.52 -2.84 10.06
C ARG A 288 -21.72 -4.26 10.60
N LEU A 289 -22.07 -4.35 11.88
CA LEU A 289 -22.61 -5.58 12.44
C LEU A 289 -24.03 -5.76 11.91
N VAL A 290 -24.32 -6.89 11.28
CA VAL A 290 -25.69 -7.26 10.88
C VAL A 290 -26.27 -8.09 12.02
N GLU A 291 -27.45 -7.71 12.52
CA GLU A 291 -28.23 -8.52 13.46
C GLU A 291 -28.67 -9.83 12.77
N GLY A 292 -28.41 -10.99 13.39
CA GLY A 292 -28.70 -12.32 12.81
C GLY A 292 -27.49 -13.23 12.59
N GLY A 293 -26.30 -12.89 13.10
CA GLY A 293 -25.16 -13.81 13.20
C GLY A 293 -24.35 -14.02 11.90
N GLN A 294 -24.90 -13.71 10.73
CA GLN A 294 -24.13 -13.62 9.48
C GLN A 294 -23.69 -12.19 9.18
N ARG A 295 -22.38 -11.93 9.30
CA ARG A 295 -21.77 -10.61 9.11
C ARG A 295 -21.41 -10.40 7.64
N THR A 296 -22.07 -9.45 6.99
CA THR A 296 -21.89 -9.12 5.57
C THR A 296 -21.68 -7.62 5.41
N LEU A 297 -20.87 -7.20 4.44
CA LEU A 297 -20.91 -5.82 3.94
C LEU A 297 -22.18 -5.72 3.06
N ARG A 298 -23.37 -5.54 3.67
CA ARG A 298 -24.65 -5.55 2.94
C ARG A 298 -24.97 -4.21 2.24
N GLU A 299 -25.37 -4.34 0.97
CA GLU A 299 -26.31 -3.56 0.12
C GLU A 299 -26.24 -2.03 -0.03
N ALA A 300 -25.36 -1.31 0.67
CA ALA A 300 -25.26 0.15 0.46
C ALA A 300 -24.12 0.55 -0.51
N GLY A 301 -23.61 -0.39 -1.30
CA GLY A 301 -22.63 -0.07 -2.33
C GLY A 301 -23.28 0.65 -3.50
N ARG A 302 -23.16 1.98 -3.57
CA ARG A 302 -23.58 2.72 -4.77
C ARG A 302 -22.56 2.45 -5.88
N ARG A 303 -23.04 1.91 -7.00
CA ARG A 303 -22.31 1.92 -8.26
C ARG A 303 -22.14 3.37 -8.71
N LEU A 304 -20.90 3.80 -8.92
CA LEU A 304 -20.60 5.09 -9.50
C LEU A 304 -20.80 5.00 -11.02
N GLY A 305 -22.03 5.14 -11.51
CA GLY A 305 -22.31 5.31 -12.95
C GLY A 305 -22.02 4.12 -13.87
N ALA A 306 -22.24 4.32 -15.18
CA ALA A 306 -22.21 3.28 -16.22
C ALA A 306 -20.85 2.57 -16.33
N ALA A 307 -20.85 1.33 -16.84
CA ALA A 307 -19.61 0.63 -17.14
C ALA A 307 -18.78 1.48 -18.10
N LEU A 308 -17.53 1.74 -17.74
CA LEU A 308 -16.57 2.26 -18.71
C LEU A 308 -16.26 1.08 -19.63
N GLU A 309 -16.84 1.10 -20.83
CA GLU A 309 -16.49 0.18 -21.92
C GLU A 309 -15.21 0.73 -22.58
N PHE A 310 -14.11 0.01 -22.42
CA PHE A 310 -12.90 0.30 -23.16
C PHE A 310 -13.07 -0.27 -24.57
N LEU A 311 -13.63 0.53 -25.48
CA LEU A 311 -13.61 0.19 -26.90
C LEU A 311 -12.14 0.02 -27.33
N PRO A 312 -11.75 -1.10 -27.95
CA PRO A 312 -10.41 -1.25 -28.46
C PRO A 312 -10.16 -0.14 -29.48
N ARG A 313 -9.25 0.80 -29.15
CA ARG A 313 -8.72 1.70 -30.16
C ARG A 313 -8.02 0.82 -31.19
N SER A 314 -8.39 1.02 -32.46
CA SER A 314 -7.82 0.35 -33.63
C SER A 314 -6.31 0.23 -33.49
N PRO A 315 -5.69 -0.90 -33.90
CA PRO A 315 -4.25 -1.07 -33.80
C PRO A 315 -3.57 0.10 -34.53
N CYS A 316 -2.81 0.91 -33.79
CA CYS A 316 -1.87 1.85 -34.39
C CYS A 316 -0.97 1.02 -35.31
N GLN A 317 -0.97 1.36 -36.60
CA GLN A 317 -0.08 0.72 -37.56
C GLN A 317 1.37 0.86 -37.09
N PRO A 318 2.20 -0.19 -37.26
CA PRO A 318 3.61 -0.09 -36.93
C PRO A 318 4.27 0.98 -37.81
N PHE A 319 5.06 1.84 -37.17
CA PHE A 319 6.05 2.65 -37.86
C PHE A 319 7.06 1.68 -38.49
N GLU A 320 7.09 1.64 -39.82
CA GLU A 320 8.19 1.03 -40.57
C GLU A 320 9.43 1.95 -40.52
N PRO A 321 10.64 1.36 -40.58
CA PRO A 321 11.91 1.99 -40.22
C PRO A 321 12.36 3.16 -41.10
#